data_AF-A0A1R1M9Y8-F1
#
_entry.id   AF-A0A1R1M9Y8-F1
#
_cell.length_a   1.000
_cell.length_b   1.000
_cell.length_c   1.000
_cell.angle_alpha   90.00
_cell.angle_beta   90.00
_cell.angle_gamma   90.00
#
_symmetry.space_group_name_H-M   'P 1'
#
loop_
_entity.id
_entity.type
_entity.pdbx_description
1 polymer ?
#
loop_
_entity_poly.entity_id
_entity_poly.type
_entity_poly.pdbx_seq_one_letter_code
_entity_poly.pdbx_strand_id
1 'polypeptide(L)'
;MQIEESFRDLKSSRFGLGFEQHYTATIARLKVLVLLTTLTAMVLILIGKVTEQAGLASRFQCNSLRRRVLSYFYLGKRVFSSCLKILRSQWRDGIKSFTEQLLKASQLE
;
A
#
# COMPACT_ATOMS: atom_id res chain seq x y z
N MET A 1 -5.82 15.12 -3.96
CA MET A 1 -6.61 14.32 -4.93
C MET A 1 -6.31 12.84 -4.70
N GLN A 2 -7.19 12.09 -4.01
CA GLN A 2 -6.97 10.67 -3.66
C GLN A 2 -7.01 9.74 -4.89
N ILE A 3 -7.81 10.11 -5.89
CA ILE A 3 -7.91 9.40 -7.16
C ILE A 3 -6.59 9.48 -7.93
N GLU A 4 -5.97 10.66 -8.00
CA GLU A 4 -4.70 10.86 -8.70
C GLU A 4 -3.54 10.10 -8.03
N GLU A 5 -3.53 10.02 -6.71
CA GLU A 5 -2.57 9.23 -5.94
C GLU A 5 -2.67 7.73 -6.29
N SER A 6 -3.90 7.21 -6.37
CA SER A 6 -4.14 5.80 -6.73
C SER A 6 -3.71 5.48 -8.16
N PHE A 7 -3.97 6.39 -9.12
CA PHE A 7 -3.48 6.23 -10.50
C PHE A 7 -1.96 6.29 -10.59
N ARG A 8 -1.32 7.17 -9.82
CA ARG A 8 0.15 7.30 -9.75
C ARG A 8 0.79 6.04 -9.18
N ASP A 9 0.22 5.50 -8.11
CA ASP A 9 0.69 4.29 -7.42
C ASP A 9 0.62 3.05 -8.32
N LEU A 10 -0.30 3.01 -9.28
CA LEU A 10 -0.38 1.92 -10.24
C LEU A 10 0.49 2.16 -11.48
N LYS A 11 0.41 3.35 -12.08
CA LYS A 11 1.00 3.66 -13.39
C LYS A 11 2.50 3.95 -13.33
N SER A 12 2.94 4.75 -12.36
CA SER A 12 4.28 5.33 -12.36
C SER A 12 5.35 4.26 -12.12
N SER A 13 6.38 4.22 -12.96
CA SER A 13 7.57 3.38 -12.73
C SER A 13 8.36 3.81 -11.49
N ARG A 14 8.50 5.12 -11.28
CA ARG A 14 9.27 5.67 -10.16
C ARG A 14 8.55 5.50 -8.82
N PHE A 15 7.28 5.94 -8.77
CA PHE A 15 6.54 6.02 -7.51
C PHE A 15 5.63 4.81 -7.29
N GLY A 16 5.10 4.22 -8.36
CA GLY A 16 4.13 3.13 -8.35
C GLY A 16 4.69 1.76 -8.71
N LEU A 17 3.86 0.93 -9.35
CA LEU A 17 4.17 -0.42 -9.85
C LEU A 17 4.69 -0.46 -11.29
N GLY A 18 4.82 0.67 -11.98
CA GLY A 18 5.36 0.73 -13.34
C GLY A 18 4.47 0.11 -14.41
N PHE A 19 3.15 0.10 -14.22
CA PHE A 19 2.22 -0.47 -15.19
C PHE A 19 2.31 0.17 -16.59
N GLU A 20 2.83 1.40 -16.69
CA GLU A 20 3.11 2.06 -17.98
C GLU A 20 4.14 1.33 -18.86
N GLN A 21 4.96 0.45 -18.29
CA GLN A 21 6.03 -0.26 -18.98
C GLN A 21 5.61 -1.63 -19.52
N HIS A 22 4.31 -1.94 -19.52
CA HIS A 22 3.84 -3.26 -19.96
C HIS A 22 3.83 -3.44 -21.49
N TYR A 23 3.63 -2.37 -22.26
CA TYR A 23 3.61 -2.33 -23.74
C TYR A 23 2.75 -3.38 -24.46
N THR A 24 1.86 -4.12 -23.78
CA THR A 24 0.99 -5.10 -24.44
C THR A 24 -0.24 -4.43 -25.05
N ALA A 25 -0.68 -4.94 -26.20
CA ALA A 25 -2.00 -4.66 -26.76
C ALA A 25 -3.01 -5.82 -26.52
N THR A 26 -2.55 -6.97 -26.02
CA THR A 26 -3.41 -8.15 -25.82
C THR A 26 -4.19 -8.05 -24.52
N ILE A 27 -5.52 -8.04 -24.62
CA ILE A 27 -6.44 -7.95 -23.48
C ILE A 27 -6.20 -9.08 -22.46
N ALA A 28 -5.91 -10.30 -22.92
CA ALA A 28 -5.64 -11.44 -22.04
C ALA A 28 -4.42 -11.20 -21.13
N ARG A 29 -3.30 -10.70 -21.67
CA ARG A 29 -2.14 -10.32 -20.85
C ARG A 29 -2.48 -9.16 -19.92
N LEU A 30 -3.17 -8.14 -20.42
CA LEU A 30 -3.55 -6.98 -19.61
C LEU A 30 -4.38 -7.38 -18.39
N LYS A 31 -5.35 -8.30 -18.55
CA LYS A 31 -6.14 -8.85 -17.44
C LYS A 31 -5.27 -9.45 -16.34
N VAL A 32 -4.28 -10.27 -16.72
CA VAL A 32 -3.36 -10.89 -15.78
C VAL A 32 -2.50 -9.84 -15.07
N LEU A 33 -1.98 -8.83 -15.77
CA LEU A 33 -1.19 -7.79 -15.12
C LEU A 33 -2.01 -6.88 -14.21
N VAL A 34 -3.26 -6.57 -14.56
CA VAL A 34 -4.15 -5.83 -13.67
C VAL A 34 -4.41 -6.65 -12.40
N LEU A 35 -4.64 -7.96 -12.53
CA LEU A 35 -4.78 -8.84 -11.37
C LEU A 35 -3.51 -8.84 -10.49
N LEU A 36 -2.34 -8.99 -11.08
CA LEU A 36 -1.08 -8.98 -10.33
C LEU A 36 -0.81 -7.63 -9.66
N THR A 37 -1.06 -6.52 -10.35
CA THR A 37 -0.86 -5.18 -9.79
C THR A 37 -1.84 -4.88 -8.67
N THR A 38 -3.10 -5.26 -8.80
CA THR A 38 -4.11 -5.09 -7.74
C THR A 38 -3.76 -5.92 -6.49
N LEU A 39 -3.38 -7.19 -6.64
CA LEU A 39 -2.91 -8.02 -5.53
C LEU A 39 -1.68 -7.43 -4.84
N THR A 40 -0.70 -6.97 -5.63
CA THR A 40 0.51 -6.32 -5.10
C THR A 40 0.15 -5.05 -4.34
N ALA A 41 -0.76 -4.23 -4.88
CA ALA A 41 -1.22 -3.02 -4.22
C ALA A 41 -1.93 -3.31 -2.89
N MET A 42 -2.76 -4.35 -2.82
CA MET A 42 -3.41 -4.78 -1.57
C MET A 42 -2.37 -5.16 -0.49
N VAL A 43 -1.35 -5.93 -0.86
CA VAL A 43 -0.27 -6.32 0.07
C VAL A 43 0.52 -5.09 0.54
N LEU A 44 0.86 -4.17 -0.36
CA LEU A 44 1.59 -2.95 -0.01
C LEU A 44 0.77 -2.03 0.91
N ILE A 45 -0.53 -1.88 0.66
CA ILE A 45 -1.43 -1.13 1.53
C ILE A 45 -1.48 -1.75 2.93
N LEU A 46 -1.54 -3.09 3.02
CA LEU A 46 -1.51 -3.79 4.30
C LEU A 46 -0.19 -3.53 5.05
N ILE A 47 0.96 -3.63 4.38
CA ILE A 47 2.27 -3.31 4.98
C ILE A 47 2.29 -1.86 5.47
N GLY A 48 1.81 -0.92 4.67
CA GLY A 48 1.74 0.50 5.02
C GLY A 48 0.87 0.76 6.25
N LYS A 49 -0.30 0.12 6.31
CA LYS A 49 -1.21 0.16 7.48
C LYS A 49 -0.53 -0.35 8.75
N VAL A 50 0.09 -1.53 8.70
CA VAL A 50 0.81 -2.12 9.84
C VAL A 50 1.95 -1.21 10.29
N THR A 51 2.68 -0.62 9.35
CA THR A 51 3.78 0.32 9.64
C THR A 51 3.30 1.60 10.32
N GLU A 52 2.16 2.13 9.89
CA GLU A 52 1.53 3.29 10.53
C GLU A 52 1.09 2.97 11.96
N GLN A 53 0.44 1.83 12.17
CA GLN A 53 0.01 1.38 13.50
C GLN A 53 1.18 1.11 14.45
N ALA A 54 2.31 0.63 13.92
CA ALA A 54 3.55 0.46 14.68
C ALA A 54 4.26 1.79 14.99
N GLY A 55 3.75 2.94 14.53
CA GLY A 55 4.36 4.26 14.73
C GLY A 55 5.63 4.51 13.90
N LEU A 56 5.95 3.59 12.99
CA LEU A 56 7.18 3.61 12.18
C LEU A 56 7.05 4.47 10.92
N ALA A 57 5.84 4.90 10.56
CA ALA A 57 5.58 5.77 9.42
C ALA A 57 6.34 7.11 9.49
N SER A 58 6.58 7.61 10.71
CA SER A 58 7.36 8.84 10.97
C SER A 58 8.78 8.78 10.41
N ARG A 59 9.41 7.59 10.35
CA ARG A 59 10.76 7.42 9.80
C ARG A 59 10.83 7.67 8.29
N PHE A 60 9.70 7.54 7.60
CA PHE A 60 9.61 7.71 6.14
C PHE A 60 9.13 9.10 5.73
N GLN A 61 8.70 9.92 6.70
CA GLN A 61 8.28 11.29 6.50
C GLN A 61 9.37 12.24 7.00
N CYS A 62 9.74 13.23 6.19
CA CYS A 62 10.66 14.30 6.62
C CYS A 62 9.94 15.44 7.34
N ASN A 63 8.61 15.45 7.31
CA ASN A 63 7.82 16.55 7.82
C ASN A 63 7.58 16.36 9.33
N SER A 64 7.71 17.42 10.11
CA SER A 64 7.37 17.43 11.55
C SER A 64 5.86 17.34 11.82
N LEU A 65 5.04 17.35 10.77
CA LEU A 65 3.58 17.25 10.87
C LEU A 65 3.17 15.80 11.18
N ARG A 66 2.39 15.59 12.24
CA ARG A 66 1.88 14.26 12.65
C ARG A 66 0.72 13.73 11.79
N ARG A 67 0.41 14.36 10.65
CA ARG A 67 -0.67 13.93 9.75
C ARG A 67 -0.14 12.93 8.73
N ARG A 68 -0.98 12.00 8.28
CA ARG A 68 -0.65 11.08 7.19
C ARG A 68 -0.48 11.87 5.87
N VAL A 69 0.75 11.93 5.36
CA VAL A 69 1.08 12.58 4.08
C VAL A 69 1.30 11.57 2.96
N LEU A 70 1.81 10.38 3.29
CA LEU A 70 2.09 9.32 2.31
C LEU A 70 0.89 8.37 2.19
N SER A 71 0.61 7.93 0.97
CA SER A 71 -0.33 6.83 0.73
C SER A 71 0.15 5.56 1.44
N TYR A 72 -0.78 4.70 1.88
CA TYR A 72 -0.42 3.42 2.48
C TYR A 72 0.38 2.54 1.52
N PHE A 73 0.01 2.58 0.23
CA PHE A 73 0.73 1.88 -0.82
C PHE A 73 2.19 2.35 -0.89
N TYR A 74 2.42 3.66 -0.97
CA TYR A 74 3.76 4.22 -1.14
C TYR A 74 4.62 4.01 0.11
N LEU A 75 4.01 4.16 1.29
CA LEU A 75 4.66 3.82 2.56
C LEU A 75 5.05 2.33 2.58
N GLY A 76 4.14 1.43 2.21
CA GLY A 76 4.40 0.00 2.13
C GLY A 76 5.55 -0.33 1.17
N LYS A 77 5.59 0.30 0.00
CA LYS A 77 6.68 0.15 -0.98
C LYS A 77 8.03 0.59 -0.39
N ARG A 78 8.06 1.72 0.32
CA ARG A 78 9.27 2.25 0.98
C ARG A 78 9.75 1.33 2.10
N VAL A 79 8.83 0.80 2.91
CA VAL A 79 9.12 -0.18 3.96
C VAL A 79 9.71 -1.46 3.37
N PHE A 80 9.09 -1.97 2.31
CA PHE A 80 9.58 -3.15 1.60
C PHE A 80 11.00 -2.93 1.05
N SER A 81 11.27 -1.78 0.43
CA SER A 81 12.59 -1.43 -0.10
C SER A 81 13.66 -1.16 0.97
N SER A 82 13.27 -0.84 2.20
CA SER A 82 14.18 -0.51 3.30
C SER A 82 14.47 -1.69 4.23
N CYS A 83 13.96 -2.89 3.92
CA CYS A 83 14.13 -4.11 4.72
C CYS A 83 13.82 -3.89 6.22
N LEU A 84 12.86 -3.00 6.52
CA LEU A 84 12.55 -2.65 7.90
C LEU A 84 11.97 -3.88 8.62
N LYS A 85 12.63 -4.30 9.69
CA LYS A 85 12.22 -5.46 10.48
C LYS A 85 11.02 -5.10 11.35
N ILE A 86 9.83 -5.45 10.88
CA ILE A 86 8.60 -5.39 11.68
C ILE A 86 8.54 -6.63 12.56
N LEU A 87 8.28 -6.45 13.86
CA LEU A 87 8.22 -7.56 14.82
C LEU A 87 6.97 -8.43 14.58
N ARG A 88 7.04 -9.74 14.84
CA ARG A 88 5.90 -10.66 14.64
C ARG A 88 4.65 -10.26 15.44
N SER A 89 4.82 -9.66 16.61
CA SER A 89 3.70 -9.13 17.42
C SER A 89 3.00 -7.98 16.71
N GLN A 90 3.76 -7.00 16.23
CA GLN A 90 3.22 -5.85 15.48
C GLN A 90 2.47 -6.27 14.21
N TRP A 91 2.96 -7.29 13.51
CA TRP A 91 2.25 -7.88 12.39
C TRP A 91 0.90 -8.48 12.79
N ARG A 92 0.85 -9.24 13.87
CA ARG A 92 -0.38 -9.87 14.36
C ARG A 92 -1.40 -8.82 14.81
N ASP A 93 -0.94 -7.81 15.53
CA ASP A 93 -1.80 -6.73 16.02
C ASP A 93 -2.32 -5.88 14.87
N GLY A 94 -1.48 -5.62 13.85
CA GLY A 94 -1.91 -4.88 12.68
C GLY A 94 -2.91 -5.64 11.81
N ILE A 95 -2.75 -6.96 11.66
CA ILE A 95 -3.74 -7.80 10.97
C ILE A 95 -5.06 -7.81 11.75
N LYS A 96 -5.03 -7.99 13.08
CA LYS A 96 -6.25 -7.96 13.91
C LYS A 96 -7.00 -6.64 13.76
N SER A 97 -6.29 -5.52 13.86
CA SER A 97 -6.89 -4.19 13.72
C SER A 97 -7.45 -3.96 12.31
N PHE A 98 -6.78 -4.46 11.28
CA PHE A 98 -7.30 -4.41 9.91
C PHE A 98 -8.57 -5.24 9.75
N THR A 99 -8.62 -6.45 10.30
CA THR A 99 -9.81 -7.31 10.29
C THR A 99 -10.97 -6.66 11.04
N GLU A 100 -10.73 -6.06 12.21
CA GLU A 100 -11.75 -5.32 12.95
C GLU A 100 -12.31 -4.13 12.17
N GLN A 101 -11.45 -3.40 11.44
CA GLN A 101 -11.90 -2.31 10.57
C GLN A 101 -12.79 -2.80 9.42
N LEU A 102 -12.43 -3.94 8.81
CA LEU A 102 -13.24 -4.55 7.75
C LEU A 102 -14.60 -5.04 8.27
N LEU A 103 -14.61 -5.69 9.43
CA LEU A 103 -15.85 -6.15 10.06
C LEU A 103 -16.78 -4.97 10.39
N LYS A 104 -16.24 -3.89 10.95
CA LYS A 104 -17.01 -2.66 11.19
C LYS A 104 -17.55 -2.05 9.89
N ALA A 105 -16.75 -2.01 8.84
CA ALA A 105 -17.18 -1.51 7.54
C ALA A 105 -18.32 -2.35 6.94
N SER A 106 -18.27 -3.68 7.09
CA SER A 106 -19.33 -4.58 6.61
C SER A 106 -20.64 -4.51 7.41
N GLN A 107 -20.63 -3.93 8.62
CA GLN A 107 -21.82 -3.75 9.45
C GLN A 107 -22.51 -2.39 9.23
N LEU A 108 -21.90 -1.51 8.43
CA LEU A 108 -22.42 -0.19 8.10
C LEU A 108 -23.12 -0.16 6.72
N GLU A 109 -23.13 -1.28 6.00
CA GLU A 109 -23.93 -1.55 4.80
C GLU A 109 -25.23 -2.27 5.17
#